data_AF-A0A9P5Y5L5-F1
#
_entry.id   AF-A0A9P5Y5L5-F1
#
_cell.length_a   1.000
_cell.length_b   1.000
_cell.length_c   1.000
_cell.angle_alpha   90.00
_cell.angle_beta   90.00
_cell.angle_gamma   90.00
#
_symmetry.space_group_name_H-M   'P 1'
#
loop_
_entity.id
_entity.type
_entity.pdbx_description
1 polymer ?
#
loop_
_entity_poly.entity_id
_entity_poly.type
_entity_poly.pdbx_seq_one_letter_code
_entity_poly.pdbx_strand_id
1 'polypeptide(L)'
;LTKRETSFGNPDLVTDQGDRYQLNFGSTEGHPNACPGHFICFIGKNGALQDDVSLGDPDDFVDEGDRYRLNYGSTSGHPNACDGHFM
;
A
#
# COMPACT_ATOMS: atom_id res chain seq x y z
N LEU A 1 17.67 -16.24 0.01
CA LEU A 1 16.36 -15.77 0.55
C LEU A 1 15.33 -16.01 -0.55
N THR A 2 14.26 -16.75 -0.29
CA THR A 2 13.17 -16.93 -1.27
C THR A 2 12.33 -15.67 -1.26
N LYS A 3 12.15 -15.02 -2.43
CA LYS A 3 11.30 -13.84 -2.59
C LYS A 3 9.89 -14.19 -2.11
N ARG A 4 9.38 -13.47 -1.09
CA ARG A 4 8.00 -13.61 -0.64
C ARG A 4 7.21 -12.51 -1.34
N GLU A 5 6.30 -12.87 -2.22
CA GLU A 5 5.34 -11.94 -2.84
C GLU A 5 3.98 -12.17 -2.19
N THR A 6 3.61 -11.31 -1.24
CA THR A 6 2.30 -11.37 -0.59
C THR A 6 1.49 -10.17 -1.03
N SER A 7 0.45 -10.42 -1.83
CA SER A 7 -0.54 -9.39 -2.18
C SER A 7 -1.44 -9.11 -0.98
N PHE A 8 -1.62 -7.83 -0.69
CA PHE A 8 -2.60 -7.27 0.25
C PHE A 8 -3.88 -6.82 -0.47
N GLY A 9 -4.03 -7.15 -1.75
CA GLY A 9 -5.22 -6.86 -2.55
C GLY A 9 -5.30 -5.42 -3.01
N ASN A 10 -6.52 -4.99 -3.31
CA ASN A 10 -6.87 -3.68 -3.87
C ASN A 10 -7.44 -2.75 -2.78
N PRO A 11 -6.61 -2.06 -1.98
CA PRO A 11 -7.10 -1.05 -1.05
C PRO A 11 -7.63 0.17 -1.81
N ASP A 12 -8.80 0.68 -1.39
CA ASP A 12 -9.39 1.93 -1.86
C ASP A 12 -8.52 3.16 -1.56
N LEU A 13 -7.67 3.08 -0.53
CA LEU A 13 -6.72 4.13 -0.21
C LEU A 13 -5.52 3.58 0.54
N VAL A 14 -4.32 3.88 0.05
CA VAL A 14 -3.05 3.69 0.75
C VAL A 14 -2.50 5.04 1.16
N THR A 15 -2.14 5.18 2.43
CA THR A 15 -1.47 6.37 2.98
C THR A 15 -0.12 5.96 3.56
N ASP A 16 0.95 6.65 3.17
CA ASP A 16 2.27 6.50 3.80
C ASP A 16 2.39 7.47 4.99
N GLN A 17 2.64 6.92 6.18
CA GLN A 17 2.87 7.66 7.42
C GLN A 17 4.34 7.62 7.86
N GLY A 18 5.24 7.23 6.94
CA GLY A 18 6.68 7.21 7.13
C GLY A 18 7.19 5.89 7.70
N ASP A 19 6.72 5.48 8.89
CA ASP A 19 7.05 4.19 9.53
C ASP A 19 6.02 3.08 9.25
N ARG A 20 4.91 3.40 8.60
CA ARG A 20 3.86 2.44 8.23
C ARG A 20 3.03 2.93 7.06
N TYR A 21 2.39 1.98 6.38
CA TYR A 21 1.31 2.24 5.44
C TYR A 21 -0.03 2.00 6.13
N GLN A 22 -0.96 2.95 5.99
CA GLN A 22 -2.36 2.72 6.29
C GLN A 22 -3.09 2.31 5.01
N LEU A 23 -3.71 1.14 5.01
CA LEU A 23 -4.52 0.61 3.91
C LEU A 23 -5.99 0.71 4.33
N ASN A 24 -6.83 1.29 3.49
CA ASN A 24 -8.28 1.33 3.67
C ASN A 24 -8.93 0.54 2.52
N PHE A 25 -9.82 -0.41 2.83
CA PHE A 25 -10.43 -1.31 1.84
C PHE A 25 -11.89 -0.98 1.46
N GLY A 26 -12.47 0.09 2.05
CA GLY A 26 -13.88 0.47 1.86
C GLY A 26 -14.95 -0.55 2.26
N SER A 27 -14.54 -1.76 2.62
CA SER A 27 -15.37 -2.88 3.06
C SER A 27 -14.92 -3.34 4.44
N THR A 28 -15.89 -3.69 5.30
CA THR A 28 -15.65 -4.27 6.63
C THR A 28 -14.91 -5.61 6.57
N GLU A 29 -14.88 -6.28 5.41
CA GLU A 29 -14.23 -7.57 5.25
C GLU A 29 -12.69 -7.47 5.19
N GLY A 30 -12.14 -6.31 4.83
CA GLY A 30 -10.70 -6.11 4.71
C GLY A 30 -10.04 -6.99 3.64
N HIS A 31 -8.77 -7.35 3.84
CA HIS A 31 -8.07 -8.32 3.00
C HIS A 31 -7.40 -9.43 3.82
N PRO A 32 -7.54 -10.72 3.46
CA PRO A 32 -7.05 -11.84 4.25
C PRO A 32 -5.54 -11.82 4.56
N ASN A 33 -4.75 -11.24 3.66
CA ASN A 33 -3.29 -11.19 3.82
C ASN A 33 -2.80 -9.92 4.52
N ALA A 34 -3.66 -8.90 4.66
CA ALA A 34 -3.32 -7.66 5.35
C ALA A 34 -3.87 -7.69 6.78
N CYS A 35 -5.20 -7.64 6.91
CA CYS A 35 -5.91 -7.85 8.17
C CYS A 35 -7.31 -8.41 7.85
N PRO A 36 -7.52 -9.72 8.03
CA PRO A 36 -8.83 -10.33 7.88
C PRO A 36 -9.88 -9.63 8.77
N GLY A 37 -10.98 -9.16 8.17
CA GLY A 37 -12.10 -8.58 8.89
C GLY A 37 -11.92 -7.14 9.39
N HIS A 38 -10.84 -6.44 8.99
CA HIS A 38 -10.66 -5.02 9.30
C HIS A 38 -10.59 -4.20 8.01
N PHE A 39 -11.42 -3.15 7.93
CA PHE A 39 -11.44 -2.24 6.79
C PHE A 39 -10.27 -1.23 6.77
N ILE A 40 -9.58 -1.05 7.91
CA ILE A 40 -8.35 -0.26 8.03
C ILE A 40 -7.23 -1.17 8.54
N CYS A 41 -6.10 -1.14 7.85
CA CYS A 41 -4.91 -1.93 8.14
C CYS A 41 -3.68 -1.04 8.27
N PHE A 42 -2.77 -1.39 9.17
CA PHE A 42 -1.47 -0.75 9.28
C PHE A 42 -0.36 -1.76 9.00
N ILE A 43 0.44 -1.50 7.98
CA ILE A 43 1.59 -2.32 7.58
C ILE A 43 2.87 -1.57 7.97
N GLY A 44 3.60 -2.09 8.95
CA GLY A 44 4.85 -1.48 9.40
C GLY A 44 5.97 -1.57 8.36
N LYS A 45 6.79 -0.52 8.27
CA LYS A 45 8.03 -0.49 7.49
C LYS A 45 9.14 0.18 8.30
N ASN A 46 10.39 -0.05 7.89
CA ASN A 46 11.53 0.63 8.52
C ASN A 46 11.56 2.10 8.07
N GLY A 47 11.11 3.00 8.93
CA GLY A 47 11.07 4.44 8.68
C GLY A 47 10.85 5.24 9.96
N ALA A 48 10.77 6.55 9.84
CA ALA A 48 10.35 7.45 10.91
C ALA A 48 8.93 7.93 10.63
N LEU A 49 8.14 8.17 11.68
CA LEU A 49 6.83 8.81 11.55
C LEU A 49 6.95 10.14 10.78
N GLN A 50 6.04 10.36 9.85
CA GLN A 50 5.93 11.58 9.06
C GLN A 50 4.44 11.93 8.86
N ASP A 51 4.18 13.07 8.19
CA ASP A 51 2.82 13.44 7.80
C ASP A 51 2.19 12.44 6.82
N ASP A 52 0.86 12.36 6.83
CA ASP A 52 0.11 11.45 5.97
C ASP A 52 0.24 11.83 4.49
N VAL A 53 0.87 10.95 3.70
CA VAL A 53 0.96 11.09 2.24
C VAL A 53 0.05 10.06 1.58
N SER A 54 -1.03 10.53 0.94
CA SER A 54 -1.90 9.65 0.15
C SER A 54 -1.17 9.14 -1.08
N LEU A 55 -0.99 7.83 -1.17
CA LEU A 55 -0.47 7.11 -2.33
C LEU A 55 -1.59 6.66 -3.28
N GLY A 56 -2.86 6.92 -2.95
CA GLY A 56 -4.01 6.64 -3.81
C GLY A 56 -4.58 5.22 -3.66
N ASP A 57 -5.28 4.78 -4.70
CA ASP A 57 -6.09 3.56 -4.81
C ASP A 57 -5.42 2.54 -5.75
N PRO A 58 -4.35 1.85 -5.34
CA PRO A 58 -3.71 0.86 -6.19
C PRO A 58 -4.61 -0.35 -6.42
N ASP A 59 -4.53 -0.94 -7.61
CA ASP A 59 -5.20 -2.21 -7.93
C ASP A 59 -4.60 -3.39 -7.15
N ASP A 60 -3.33 -3.28 -6.75
CA ASP A 60 -2.68 -4.28 -5.91
C ASP A 60 -1.54 -3.66 -5.08
N PHE A 61 -1.57 -3.87 -3.77
CA PHE A 61 -0.47 -3.55 -2.86
C PHE A 61 0.26 -4.84 -2.48
N VAL A 62 1.56 -4.93 -2.76
CA VAL A 62 2.34 -6.16 -2.62
C VAL A 62 3.53 -5.95 -1.69
N ASP A 63 3.66 -6.83 -0.70
CA ASP A 63 4.91 -7.02 0.05
C ASP A 63 5.82 -7.97 -0.74
N GLU A 64 6.98 -7.48 -1.18
CA GLU A 64 8.02 -8.26 -1.86
C GLU A 64 9.15 -8.72 -0.90
N GLY A 65 8.98 -8.52 0.41
CA GLY A 65 9.92 -8.85 1.48
C GLY A 65 10.92 -7.74 1.77
N ASP A 66 11.57 -7.23 0.72
CA ASP A 66 12.63 -6.21 0.84
C ASP A 66 12.10 -4.80 0.56
N ARG A 67 10.93 -4.72 -0.08
CA ARG A 67 10.26 -3.50 -0.54
C ARG A 67 8.77 -3.77 -0.73
N TYR A 68 8.00 -2.69 -0.80
CA TYR A 68 6.59 -2.73 -1.15
C TYR A 68 6.38 -2.21 -2.57
N ARG A 69 5.43 -2.81 -3.30
CA ARG A 69 5.06 -2.40 -4.65
C ARG A 69 3.58 -2.06 -4.69
N LEU A 70 3.26 -0.91 -5.30
CA LEU A 70 1.90 -0.50 -5.60
C LEU A 70 1.70 -0.62 -7.12
N ASN A 71 0.74 -1.43 -7.53
CA ASN A 71 0.38 -1.59 -8.94
C ASN A 71 -0.85 -0.74 -9.25
N TYR A 72 -0.74 0.08 -10.31
CA TYR A 72 -1.85 0.83 -10.86
C TYR A 72 -2.08 0.33 -12.29
N GLY A 73 -3.29 -0.06 -12.60
CA GLY A 73 -3.74 -0.50 -13.92
C GLY A 73 -3.93 0.66 -14.89
N SER A 74 -3.83 1.89 -14.40
CA SER A 74 -3.76 3.10 -15.20
C SER A 74 -2.32 3.37 -15.67
N THR A 75 -2.15 3.58 -16.98
CA THR A 75 -0.87 4.01 -17.57
C THR A 75 -0.39 5.35 -17.06
N SER A 76 -1.28 6.14 -16.45
CA SER A 76 -0.98 7.46 -15.87
C SER A 76 -0.23 7.38 -14.54
N GLY A 77 -0.15 6.19 -13.91
CA GLY A 77 0.33 6.05 -12.54
C GLY A 77 -0.53 6.83 -11.52
N HIS A 78 -0.06 6.92 -10.28
CA HIS A 78 -0.63 7.81 -9.27
C HIS A 78 0.42 8.85 -8.85
N PRO A 79 0.10 10.15 -8.86
CA PRO A 79 1.08 11.24 -8.78
C PRO A 79 1.95 11.21 -7.53
N ASN A 80 1.42 10.66 -6.43
CA ASN A 80 2.12 10.58 -5.15
C ASN A 80 2.76 9.20 -4.88
N ALA A 81 2.51 8.20 -5.73
CA ALA A 81 3.05 6.85 -5.52
C ALA A 81 4.56 6.79 -5.70
N CYS A 82 5.11 7.72 -6.46
CA CYS A 82 6.54 7.95 -6.63
C CYS A 82 6.76 9.45 -6.77
N ASP A 83 7.06 10.13 -5.65
CA ASP A 83 7.49 11.52 -5.68
C ASP A 83 8.77 11.61 -6.53
N GLY A 84 8.66 12.12 -7.77
CA GLY A 84 9.78 12.27 -8.70
C GLY A 84 9.84 11.37 -9.93
N HIS A 85 8.83 10.56 -10.25
CA HIS A 85 8.73 9.94 -11.59
C HIS A 85 7.91 10.82 -12.52
N PHE A 86 8.59 11.77 -13.17
CA PHE A 86 8.04 12.55 -14.28
C PHE A 86 7.75 11.64 -15.47
N MET A 87 6.59 11.85 -16.10
CA MET A 87 6.40 11.50 -17.51
C MET A 87 7.30 12.36 -18.40
#